data_AF-A0A2E7SGJ7-F1
#
_entry.id   AF-A0A2E7SGJ7-F1
#
_cell.length_a   1.000
_cell.length_b   1.000
_cell.length_c   1.000
_cell.angle_alpha   90.00
_cell.angle_beta   90.00
_cell.angle_gamma   90.00
#
_symmetry.space_group_name_H-M   'P 1'
#
loop_
_entity.id
_entity.type
_entity.pdbx_description
1 polymer ?
#
loop_
_entity_poly.entity_id
_entity_poly.type
_entity_poly.pdbx_seq_one_letter_code
_entity_poly.pdbx_strand_id
1 'polypeptide(L)'
;MIRNGSYCAIATHDKPVIQDALSQLGEVGMGAKKNDPRANSGPKQKNKGDGYEFQMLLGVRGELRRKLLKEGHKVRVYVPFGKQWYEYSNRRLRENPDIAWHITKALLMPWSNRR
;
A
#
# COMPACT_ATOMS: atom_id res chain seq x y z
N MET A 1 4.86 -16.16 3.87
CA MET A 1 3.58 -15.83 4.56
C MET A 1 2.37 -16.45 3.87
N ILE A 2 2.10 -16.13 2.60
CA ILE A 2 0.90 -16.62 1.89
C ILE A 2 0.87 -18.16 1.78
N ARG A 3 2.00 -18.77 1.40
CA ARG A 3 2.15 -20.24 1.35
C ARG A 3 1.93 -20.93 2.71
N ASN A 4 2.08 -20.19 3.82
CA ASN A 4 1.84 -20.69 5.17
C ASN A 4 0.41 -20.36 5.68
N GLY A 5 -0.51 -20.01 4.79
CA GLY A 5 -1.91 -19.75 5.15
C GLY A 5 -2.15 -18.39 5.82
N SER A 6 -1.18 -17.48 5.87
CA SER A 6 -1.33 -16.16 6.51
C SER A 6 -1.79 -15.09 5.52
N TYR A 7 -2.67 -14.19 5.98
CA TYR A 7 -3.05 -12.99 5.22
C TYR A 7 -1.83 -12.07 5.08
N CYS A 8 -1.60 -11.49 3.91
CA CYS A 8 -0.42 -10.68 3.66
C CYS A 8 -0.76 -9.22 3.35
N ALA A 9 -0.26 -8.31 4.19
CA ALA A 9 -0.30 -6.88 3.94
C ALA A 9 1.06 -6.44 3.37
N ILE A 10 1.09 -6.12 2.07
CA ILE A 10 2.30 -5.77 1.34
C ILE A 10 2.48 -4.24 1.42
N ALA A 11 3.22 -3.78 2.42
CA ALA A 11 3.42 -2.36 2.70
C ALA A 11 4.67 -1.81 2.00
N THR A 12 4.52 -1.28 0.79
CA THR A 12 5.65 -0.71 0.02
C THR A 12 5.18 0.34 -1.00
N HIS A 13 6.08 1.24 -1.35
CA HIS A 13 5.93 2.19 -2.46
C HIS A 13 6.86 1.90 -3.63
N ASP A 14 7.70 0.87 -3.48
CA ASP A 14 8.73 0.55 -4.45
C ASP A 14 8.20 -0.32 -5.59
N LYS A 15 8.51 0.08 -6.82
CA LYS A 15 7.94 -0.53 -8.03
C LYS A 15 8.45 -1.97 -8.24
N PRO A 16 9.78 -2.25 -8.20
CA PRO A 16 10.31 -3.61 -8.20
C PRO A 16 9.65 -4.52 -7.18
N VAL A 17 9.52 -4.08 -5.93
CA VAL A 17 8.90 -4.89 -4.85
C VAL A 17 7.43 -5.18 -5.15
N ILE A 18 6.69 -4.22 -5.70
CA ILE A 18 5.30 -4.45 -6.10
C ILE A 18 5.21 -5.44 -7.26
N GLN A 19 6.07 -5.30 -8.27
CA GLN A 19 6.08 -6.19 -9.43
C GLN A 19 6.42 -7.62 -9.03
N ASP A 20 7.44 -7.80 -8.20
CA ASP A 20 7.83 -9.10 -7.65
C ASP A 20 6.70 -9.71 -6.81
N ALA A 21 6.08 -8.91 -5.93
CA ALA A 21 4.94 -9.38 -5.14
C ALA A 21 3.75 -9.81 -6.03
N LEU A 22 3.45 -9.07 -7.11
CA LEU A 22 2.41 -9.44 -8.07
C LEU A 22 2.75 -10.75 -8.80
N SER A 23 4.02 -10.95 -9.16
CA SER A 23 4.51 -12.19 -9.76
C SER A 23 4.29 -13.39 -8.82
N GLN A 24 4.76 -13.28 -7.58
CA GLN A 24 4.63 -14.33 -6.56
C GLN A 24 3.16 -14.64 -6.21
N LEU A 25 2.29 -13.62 -6.18
CA LEU A 25 0.85 -13.82 -6.02
C LEU A 25 0.26 -14.63 -7.17
N GLY A 26 0.69 -14.34 -8.41
CA GLY A 26 0.27 -15.08 -9.60
C GLY A 26 0.64 -16.56 -9.54
N GLU A 27 1.85 -16.89 -9.11
CA GLU A 27 2.35 -18.27 -8.95
C GLU A 27 1.50 -19.11 -7.99
N VAL A 28 0.96 -18.49 -6.94
CA VAL A 28 0.11 -19.17 -5.94
C VAL A 28 -1.38 -19.09 -6.28
N GLY A 29 -1.72 -18.70 -7.52
CA GLY A 29 -3.10 -18.61 -7.98
C GLY A 29 -3.89 -17.43 -7.44
N MET A 30 -3.26 -16.52 -6.70
CA MET A 30 -3.86 -15.26 -6.27
C MET A 30 -3.79 -14.20 -7.37
N GLY A 31 -4.55 -13.12 -7.21
CA GLY A 31 -4.54 -12.03 -8.19
C GLY A 31 -5.70 -11.07 -8.01
N ALA A 32 -5.78 -10.06 -8.87
CA ALA A 32 -6.94 -9.19 -8.91
C ALA A 32 -8.19 -9.98 -9.32
N LYS A 33 -9.31 -9.73 -8.64
CA LYS A 33 -10.61 -10.37 -8.91
C LYS A 33 -10.64 -11.90 -8.80
N LYS A 34 -9.61 -12.51 -8.22
CA LYS A 34 -9.60 -13.94 -7.87
C LYS A 34 -10.00 -14.11 -6.41
N ASN A 35 -10.73 -15.19 -6.11
CA ASN A 35 -10.97 -15.57 -4.72
C ASN A 35 -9.70 -16.13 -4.09
N ASP A 36 -9.63 -16.09 -2.77
CA ASP A 36 -8.51 -16.62 -2.00
C ASP A 36 -8.44 -18.15 -2.14
N PRO A 37 -7.38 -18.72 -2.77
CA PRO A 37 -7.28 -20.15 -3.01
C PRO A 37 -6.89 -20.96 -1.77
N ARG A 38 -6.58 -20.29 -0.64
CA ARG A 38 -6.10 -20.98 0.56
C ARG A 38 -7.24 -21.75 1.22
N ALA A 39 -6.96 -23.00 1.60
CA ALA A 39 -7.95 -23.87 2.25
C ALA A 39 -8.45 -23.32 3.60
N ASN A 40 -7.62 -22.54 4.30
CA ASN A 40 -7.98 -21.88 5.56
C ASN A 40 -8.54 -20.45 5.36
N SER A 41 -8.97 -20.11 4.14
CA SER A 41 -9.57 -18.80 3.88
C SER A 41 -10.91 -18.66 4.62
N GLY A 42 -11.05 -17.57 5.37
CA GLY A 42 -12.31 -17.21 6.01
C GLY A 42 -13.31 -16.60 5.03
N PRO A 43 -14.53 -16.26 5.49
CA PRO A 43 -15.53 -15.62 4.65
C PRO A 43 -15.02 -14.27 4.12
N LYS A 44 -15.50 -13.88 2.93
CA LYS A 44 -15.14 -12.62 2.29
C LYS A 44 -15.53 -11.43 3.16
N GLN A 45 -14.58 -10.51 3.39
CA GLN A 45 -14.82 -9.30 4.18
C GLN A 45 -14.87 -8.05 3.30
N LYS A 46 -15.80 -7.13 3.59
CA LYS A 46 -16.01 -5.88 2.84
C LYS A 46 -14.75 -5.03 2.68
N ASN A 47 -13.93 -4.93 3.73
CA ASN A 47 -12.79 -4.02 3.82
C ASN A 47 -11.42 -4.70 3.78
N LYS A 48 -11.37 -5.97 3.35
CA LYS A 48 -10.16 -6.77 3.26
C LYS A 48 -10.07 -7.36 1.85
N GLY A 49 -8.86 -7.51 1.33
CA GLY A 49 -8.68 -8.22 0.06
C GLY A 49 -8.81 -9.74 0.22
N ASP A 50 -8.88 -10.43 -0.90
CA ASP A 50 -8.97 -11.89 -0.97
C ASP A 50 -7.57 -12.51 -0.72
N GLY A 51 -7.16 -12.56 0.56
CA GLY A 51 -5.90 -13.17 1.00
C GLY A 51 -4.71 -12.20 1.13
N TYR A 52 -4.74 -11.05 0.45
CA TYR A 52 -3.70 -10.02 0.53
C TYR A 52 -4.26 -8.60 0.34
N GLU A 53 -3.44 -7.58 0.60
CA GLU A 53 -3.67 -6.19 0.19
C GLU A 53 -2.35 -5.44 0.06
N PHE A 54 -2.31 -4.40 -0.78
CA PHE A 54 -1.20 -3.45 -0.79
C PHE A 54 -1.45 -2.33 0.21
N GLN A 55 -0.41 -1.87 0.89
CA GLN A 55 -0.49 -0.76 1.83
C GLN A 55 0.50 0.34 1.48
N MET A 56 0.05 1.59 1.55
CA MET A 56 0.86 2.76 1.23
C MET A 56 0.57 3.91 2.20
N LEU A 57 1.60 4.70 2.52
CA LEU A 57 1.44 5.97 3.22
C LEU A 57 0.60 6.98 2.39
N LEU A 58 -0.22 7.76 3.09
CA LEU A 58 -0.91 8.92 2.52
C LEU A 58 0.10 9.89 1.88
N GLY A 59 -0.25 10.43 0.71
CA GLY A 59 0.58 11.42 0.01
C GLY A 59 1.78 10.87 -0.76
N VAL A 60 2.04 9.57 -0.72
CA VAL A 60 3.17 8.94 -1.41
C VAL A 60 2.67 8.07 -2.58
N ARG A 61 3.30 8.24 -3.76
CA ARG A 61 3.05 7.46 -4.99
C ARG A 61 1.56 7.25 -5.32
N GLY A 62 0.76 8.33 -5.30
CA GLY A 62 -0.68 8.27 -5.54
C GLY A 62 -1.09 7.54 -6.83
N GLU A 63 -0.28 7.68 -7.88
CA GLU A 63 -0.48 6.99 -9.16
C GLU A 63 -0.43 5.48 -9.07
N LEU A 64 0.54 4.97 -8.31
CA LEU A 64 0.72 3.54 -8.18
C LEU A 64 -0.47 2.90 -7.45
N ARG A 65 -0.98 3.58 -6.42
CA ARG A 65 -2.23 3.19 -5.73
C ARG A 65 -3.40 3.17 -6.71
N ARG A 66 -3.60 4.23 -7.49
CA ARG A 66 -4.70 4.29 -8.47
C ARG A 66 -4.59 3.19 -9.52
N LYS A 67 -3.38 2.92 -10.01
CA LYS A 67 -3.11 1.83 -10.95
C LYS A 67 -3.51 0.48 -10.36
N LEU A 68 -3.01 0.13 -9.17
CA LEU A 68 -3.34 -1.13 -8.49
C LEU A 68 -4.86 -1.27 -8.22
N LEU A 69 -5.51 -0.19 -7.80
CA LEU A 69 -6.97 -0.17 -7.61
C LEU A 69 -7.72 -0.40 -8.93
N LYS A 70 -7.30 0.23 -10.03
CA LYS A 70 -7.89 0.04 -11.37
C LYS A 70 -7.72 -1.40 -11.87
N GLU A 71 -6.58 -2.02 -11.58
CA GLU A 71 -6.29 -3.42 -11.90
C GLU A 71 -7.15 -4.40 -11.07
N GLY A 72 -7.75 -3.94 -9.96
CA GLY A 72 -8.66 -4.72 -9.12
C GLY A 72 -8.02 -5.25 -7.84
N HIS A 73 -6.82 -4.77 -7.49
CA HIS A 73 -6.19 -5.08 -6.21
C HIS A 73 -6.76 -4.22 -5.08
N LYS A 74 -6.84 -4.79 -3.87
CA LYS A 74 -7.19 -4.01 -2.68
C LYS A 74 -5.98 -3.19 -2.22
N VAL A 75 -6.18 -1.88 -2.01
CA VAL A 75 -5.16 -0.99 -1.48
C VAL A 75 -5.67 -0.31 -0.21
N ARG A 76 -4.84 -0.29 0.84
CA ARG A 76 -5.07 0.43 2.09
C ARG A 76 -4.12 1.62 2.19
N VAL A 77 -4.63 2.75 2.67
CA VAL A 77 -3.83 3.94 2.91
C VAL A 77 -3.59 4.09 4.41
N TYR A 78 -2.33 4.17 4.82
CA TYR A 78 -1.95 4.53 6.17
C TYR A 78 -2.09 6.04 6.33
N VAL A 79 -3.04 6.46 7.16
CA VAL A 79 -3.38 7.86 7.42
C VAL A 79 -2.99 8.20 8.86
N PRO A 80 -1.92 8.99 9.09
CA PRO A 80 -1.66 9.54 10.40
C PRO A 80 -2.71 10.61 10.74
N PHE A 81 -3.21 10.61 11.98
CA PHE A 81 -4.19 11.58 12.48
C PHE A 81 -3.95 11.88 13.96
N GLY A 82 -4.41 13.04 14.44
CA GLY A 82 -4.32 13.43 15.85
C GLY A 82 -3.90 14.89 16.06
N LYS A 83 -4.06 15.39 17.30
CA LYS A 83 -3.74 16.78 17.67
C LYS A 83 -2.23 17.05 17.72
N GLN A 84 -1.41 16.05 18.08
CA GLN A 84 0.05 16.13 18.18
C GLN A 84 0.74 15.89 16.82
N TRP A 85 0.18 16.41 15.73
CA TRP A 85 0.71 16.20 14.38
C TRP A 85 2.12 16.77 14.20
N TYR A 86 2.45 17.86 14.91
CA TYR A 86 3.74 18.54 14.82
C TYR A 86 4.89 17.67 15.34
N GLU A 87 4.76 17.13 16.56
CA GLU A 87 5.77 16.24 17.15
C GLU A 87 5.95 14.97 16.33
N TYR A 88 4.84 14.39 15.85
CA TYR A 88 4.86 13.25 14.95
C TYR A 88 5.64 13.53 13.66
N SER A 89 5.38 14.69 13.04
CA SER A 89 6.03 15.08 11.78
C SER A 89 7.52 15.33 11.97
N ASN A 90 7.91 16.02 13.06
CA ASN A 90 9.30 16.25 13.40
C ASN A 90 10.06 14.94 13.65
N ARG A 91 9.45 13.97 14.35
CA ARG A 91 10.07 12.66 14.56
C ARG A 91 10.30 11.95 13.22
N ARG A 92 9.31 11.94 12.32
CA ARG A 92 9.44 11.31 11.00
C ARG A 92 10.52 11.97 10.14
N LEU A 93 10.61 13.30 10.17
CA LEU A 93 11.67 14.03 9.48
C LEU A 93 13.07 13.67 10.00
N ARG A 94 13.22 13.49 11.32
CA ARG A 94 14.49 13.07 11.93
C ARG A 94 14.84 11.62 11.61
N GLU A 95 13.85 10.73 11.58
CA GLU A 95 14.02 9.31 11.23
C GLU A 95 14.36 9.12 9.75
N ASN A 96 13.81 9.96 8.86
CA ASN A 96 14.10 9.93 7.44
C ASN A 96 14.08 11.36 6.83
N PRO A 97 15.24 11.99 6.64
CA PRO A 97 15.35 13.34 6.08
C PRO A 97 14.76 13.50 4.68
N ASP A 98 14.70 12.43 3.88
CA ASP A 98 14.14 12.46 2.52
C ASP A 98 12.63 12.80 2.52
N ILE A 99 11.95 12.62 3.66
CA ILE A 99 10.56 13.07 3.84
C ILE A 99 10.44 14.59 3.61
N ALA A 100 11.47 15.38 3.92
CA ALA A 100 11.47 16.81 3.66
C ALA A 100 11.27 17.11 2.17
N TRP A 101 11.93 16.35 1.28
CA TRP A 101 11.75 16.51 -0.16
C TRP A 101 10.32 16.19 -0.60
N HIS A 102 9.72 15.14 -0.03
CA HIS A 102 8.33 14.79 -0.30
C HIS A 102 7.35 15.89 0.14
N ILE A 103 7.59 16.50 1.30
CA ILE A 103 6.77 17.62 1.81
C ILE A 103 6.93 18.85 0.91
N THR A 104 8.17 19.25 0.60
CA THR A 104 8.47 20.39 -0.28
C THR A 104 7.81 20.22 -1.64
N LYS A 105 7.91 19.03 -2.24
CA LYS A 105 7.26 18.73 -3.52
C LYS A 105 5.74 18.78 -3.42
N ALA A 106 5.15 18.32 -2.32
CA ALA A 106 3.70 18.38 -2.12
C ALA A 106 3.19 19.82 -1.97
N LEU A 107 3.96 20.71 -1.34
CA LEU A 107 3.61 22.12 -1.17
C LEU A 107 3.82 22.94 -2.46
N LEU A 108 4.96 22.78 -3.13
CA LEU A 108 5.36 23.60 -4.27
C LEU A 108 4.90 23.04 -5.62
N MET A 109 4.65 21.73 -5.71
CA MET A 109 4.25 21.04 -6.95
C MET A 109 3.11 20.04 -6.69
N PRO A 110 1.97 20.47 -6.11
CA PRO A 110 0.87 19.57 -5.73
C PRO A 110 0.30 18.77 -6.92
N TRP A 111 0.38 19.31 -8.15
CA TRP A 111 -0.04 18.62 -9.38
C TRP A 111 0.75 17.34 -9.64
N SER A 112 1.98 17.22 -9.15
CA SER A 112 2.81 16.02 -9.29
C SER A 112 2.26 14.80 -8.55
N ASN A 113 1.34 15.01 -7.59
CA ASN A 113 0.67 13.96 -6.83
C ASN A 113 -0.79 13.72 -7.29
N ARG A 114 -1.35 14.60 -8.14
CA ARG A 114 -2.77 14.61 -8.54
C ARG A 114 -3.07 13.93 -9.87
N ARG A 115 -2.11 13.81 -10.79
CA ARG A 115 -2.26 12.89 -11.93
C ARG A 115 -2.34 11.51 -11.37
#